data_AF-A0A3D5UTT5-F1
#
_entry.id   AF-A0A3D5UTT5-F1
#
_cell.length_a   1.000
_cell.length_b   1.000
_cell.length_c   1.000
_cell.angle_alpha   90.00
_cell.angle_beta   90.00
_cell.angle_gamma   90.00
#
_symmetry.space_group_name_H-M   'P 1'
#
loop_
_entity.id
_entity.type
_entity.pdbx_description
1 polymer ?
#
loop_
_entity_poly.entity_id
_entity_poly.type
_entity_poly.pdbx_seq_one_letter_code
_entity_poly.pdbx_strand_id
1 'polypeptide(L)'
;MPKVDKCGDKARDSSFRPCFNAPMLDRIPSIAIPWILIAASAATIGGALFFQHGLGYVPCELCFLGRQPHYFAMGAALIAGILSREANIGIGVLIFLALCVAAYLTGAGISAYHAGVEYHWWEGPETCAGGSLVSNSLEDLQSAL
;
A
#
# COMPACT_ATOMS: atom_id res chain seq x y z
N MET A 1 34.85 19.54 27.36
CA MET A 1 33.52 20.12 27.68
C MET A 1 32.45 19.29 26.98
N PRO A 2 31.61 18.53 27.69
CA PRO A 2 30.53 17.79 27.07
C PRO A 2 29.41 18.75 26.62
N LYS A 3 28.83 18.51 25.44
CA LYS A 3 27.63 19.21 24.97
C LYS A 3 26.46 18.80 25.87
N VAL A 4 25.84 19.78 26.52
CA VAL A 4 24.62 19.61 27.28
C VAL A 4 23.45 19.51 26.31
N ASP A 5 22.80 18.36 26.28
CA ASP A 5 21.57 18.10 25.55
C ASP A 5 20.45 18.88 26.24
N LYS A 6 19.98 19.96 25.62
CA LYS A 6 18.89 20.79 26.17
C LYS A 6 17.55 20.07 26.03
N CYS A 7 17.33 19.06 26.84
CA CYS A 7 16.00 18.56 27.17
C CYS A 7 15.63 19.08 28.55
N GLY A 8 14.73 20.07 28.60
CA GLY A 8 14.15 20.58 29.83
C GLY A 8 14.86 21.81 30.40
N ASP A 9 14.42 22.99 29.96
CA ASP A 9 14.45 24.16 30.83
C ASP A 9 13.21 25.04 30.59
N LYS A 10 12.28 24.88 31.55
CA LYS A 10 11.25 25.83 32.03
C LYS A 10 10.17 26.34 31.06
N ALA A 11 9.00 25.71 31.22
CA ALA A 11 7.82 26.33 31.82
C ALA A 11 7.38 27.70 31.25
N ARG A 12 6.75 27.72 30.06
CA ARG A 12 5.60 28.61 29.74
C ARG A 12 4.98 28.40 28.34
N ASP A 13 4.84 27.17 27.86
CA ASP A 13 3.95 26.92 26.72
C ASP A 13 3.01 25.76 27.00
N SER A 14 1.78 25.85 26.51
CA SER A 14 0.75 24.81 26.60
C SER A 14 0.98 23.70 25.55
N SER A 15 2.17 23.65 24.96
CA SER A 15 2.54 22.71 23.92
C SER A 15 3.27 21.55 24.60
N PHE A 16 2.50 20.58 25.09
CA PHE A 16 3.06 19.27 25.44
C PHE A 16 3.62 18.64 24.15
N ARG A 17 4.91 18.87 23.88
CA ARG A 17 5.65 18.15 22.84
C ARG A 17 6.27 16.93 23.52
N PRO A 18 5.73 15.72 23.32
CA PRO A 18 6.40 14.54 23.83
C PRO A 18 7.76 14.40 23.14
N CYS A 19 8.82 14.23 23.93
CA CYS A 19 10.12 13.77 23.45
C CYS A 19 10.00 12.31 22.99
N PHE A 20 9.38 12.11 21.83
CA PHE A 20 9.66 10.92 21.05
C PHE A 20 11.12 11.04 20.61
N ASN A 21 11.98 10.16 21.12
CA ASN A 21 13.23 9.81 20.45
C ASN A 21 12.88 9.61 18.97
N ALA A 22 13.39 10.45 18.08
CA ALA A 22 13.09 10.38 16.66
C ALA A 22 14.25 9.70 15.92
N PRO A 23 14.30 8.36 15.83
CA PRO A 23 15.14 7.73 14.84
C PRO A 23 14.41 7.80 13.48
N MET A 24 15.14 8.24 12.45
CA MET A 24 14.79 8.15 11.02
C MET A 24 13.71 9.11 10.46
N LEU A 25 12.63 9.45 11.19
CA LEU A 25 11.54 10.28 10.64
C LEU A 25 11.96 11.73 10.32
N ASP A 26 12.97 12.26 11.01
CA ASP A 26 13.47 13.64 10.84
C ASP A 26 14.28 13.87 9.55
N ARG A 27 14.64 12.79 8.83
CA ARG A 27 15.47 12.86 7.62
C ARG A 27 14.67 12.94 6.32
N ILE A 28 13.37 12.65 6.35
CA ILE A 28 12.53 12.63 5.15
C ILE A 28 11.83 13.99 5.03
N PRO A 29 12.19 14.83 4.05
CA PRO A 29 11.47 16.08 3.86
C PRO A 29 10.01 15.73 3.53
N SER A 30 9.06 16.40 4.17
CA SER A 30 7.61 16.13 4.04
C SER A 30 7.11 16.11 2.59
N ILE A 31 7.75 16.90 1.72
CA ILE A 31 7.50 16.91 0.27
C ILE A 31 7.88 15.61 -0.45
N ALA A 32 8.77 14.79 0.11
CA ALA A 32 9.20 13.51 -0.47
C ALA A 32 8.19 12.39 -0.24
N ILE A 33 7.34 12.49 0.79
CA ILE A 33 6.39 11.41 1.15
C ILE A 33 5.47 11.04 -0.03
N PRO A 34 4.79 11.98 -0.71
CA PRO A 34 3.90 11.62 -1.81
C PRO A 34 4.65 10.98 -2.99
N TRP A 35 5.88 11.43 -3.27
CA TRP A 35 6.71 10.85 -4.33
C TRP A 35 7.16 9.42 -4.00
N ILE A 36 7.50 9.15 -2.75
CA ILE A 36 7.83 7.79 -2.28
C ILE A 36 6.61 6.88 -2.44
N LEU A 37 5.41 7.35 -2.10
CA LEU A 37 4.17 6.58 -2.27
C LEU A 37 3.87 6.26 -3.74
N ILE A 38 4.08 7.23 -4.64
CA ILE A 38 3.94 7.01 -6.09
C ILE A 38 4.95 5.98 -6.57
N ALA A 39 6.23 6.12 -6.19
CA ALA A 39 7.28 5.20 -6.61
C ALA A 39 7.00 3.77 -6.12
N ALA A 40 6.58 3.62 -4.85
CA ALA A 40 6.21 2.32 -4.30
C ALA A 40 5.03 1.70 -5.04
N SER A 41 3.94 2.45 -5.26
CA SER A 41 2.78 1.94 -6.01
C SER A 41 3.10 1.61 -7.47
N ALA A 42 3.92 2.43 -8.12
CA ALA A 42 4.38 2.17 -9.48
C ALA A 42 5.23 0.90 -9.55
N ALA A 43 6.11 0.66 -8.57
CA ALA A 43 6.88 -0.57 -8.48
C ALA A 43 5.98 -1.80 -8.29
N THR A 44 4.97 -1.72 -7.41
CA THR A 44 4.01 -2.83 -7.20
C THR A 44 3.19 -3.13 -8.45
N ILE A 45 2.61 -2.11 -9.09
CA ILE A 45 1.83 -2.27 -10.33
C ILE A 45 2.73 -2.77 -11.46
N GLY A 46 3.94 -2.22 -11.59
CA GLY A 46 4.92 -2.62 -12.60
C GLY A 46 5.33 -4.08 -12.43
N GLY A 47 5.57 -4.54 -11.20
CA GLY A 47 5.80 -5.94 -10.90
C GLY A 47 4.62 -6.81 -11.33
N ALA A 48 3.40 -6.43 -10.95
CA ALA A 48 2.19 -7.19 -11.31
C ALA A 48 1.97 -7.27 -12.83
N LEU A 49 2.22 -6.17 -13.56
CA LEU A 49 2.14 -6.14 -15.03
C LEU A 49 3.25 -6.97 -15.67
N PHE A 50 4.45 -7.01 -15.09
CA PHE A 50 5.54 -7.85 -15.53
C PHE A 50 5.21 -9.34 -15.40
N PHE A 51 4.61 -9.77 -14.29
CA PHE A 51 4.13 -11.15 -14.16
C PHE A 51 3.04 -11.48 -15.18
N GLN A 52 2.11 -10.56 -15.41
CA GLN A 52 1.00 -10.76 -16.34
C GLN A 52 1.45 -10.81 -17.82
N HIS A 53 2.25 -9.85 -18.27
CA HIS A 53 2.61 -9.70 -19.69
C HIS A 53 4.01 -10.23 -20.02
N GLY A 54 4.92 -10.24 -19.05
CA GLY A 54 6.28 -10.75 -19.22
C GLY A 54 6.37 -12.26 -19.01
N LEU A 55 5.67 -12.80 -18.02
CA LEU A 55 5.67 -14.24 -17.70
C LEU A 55 4.37 -14.97 -18.08
N GLY A 56 3.33 -14.24 -18.53
CA GLY A 56 2.09 -14.83 -19.02
C GLY A 56 1.16 -15.38 -17.93
N TYR A 57 1.32 -14.97 -16.67
CA TYR A 57 0.44 -15.41 -15.59
C TYR A 57 -0.96 -14.81 -15.75
N VAL A 58 -1.98 -15.67 -15.78
CA VAL A 58 -3.38 -15.25 -15.82
C VAL A 58 -3.78 -14.70 -14.46
N PRO A 59 -4.19 -13.42 -14.35
CA PRO A 59 -4.58 -12.84 -13.08
C PRO A 59 -5.97 -13.36 -12.68
N CYS A 60 -6.11 -13.77 -11.42
CA CYS A 60 -7.41 -13.97 -10.82
C CYS A 60 -8.10 -12.61 -10.57
N GLU A 61 -9.41 -12.63 -10.36
CA GLU A 61 -10.18 -11.38 -10.19
C GLU A 61 -9.76 -10.61 -8.92
N LEU A 62 -9.42 -11.31 -7.83
CA LEU A 62 -8.90 -10.68 -6.62
C LEU A 62 -7.55 -9.99 -6.86
N CYS A 63 -6.67 -10.59 -7.67
CA CYS A 63 -5.39 -9.97 -8.04
C CYS A 63 -5.61 -8.67 -8.82
N PHE A 64 -6.58 -8.66 -9.74
CA PHE A 64 -6.94 -7.46 -10.48
C PHE A 64 -7.56 -6.39 -9.57
N LEU A 65 -8.45 -6.80 -8.66
CA LEU A 65 -9.10 -5.89 -7.72
C LEU A 65 -8.11 -5.28 -6.72
N GLY A 66 -7.16 -6.07 -6.23
CA GLY A 66 -6.08 -5.61 -5.33
C GLY A 66 -5.15 -4.57 -5.94
N ARG A 67 -5.14 -4.44 -7.28
CA ARG A 67 -4.38 -3.40 -7.99
C ARG A 67 -5.07 -2.04 -7.97
N GLN A 68 -6.41 -1.99 -7.90
CA GLN A 68 -7.19 -0.75 -7.94
C GLN A 68 -6.82 0.25 -6.84
N PRO A 69 -6.64 -0.16 -5.57
CA PRO A 69 -6.22 0.75 -4.50
C PRO A 69 -4.90 1.47 -4.79
N HIS A 70 -3.94 0.83 -5.48
CA HIS A 70 -2.70 1.47 -5.86
C HIS A 70 -2.89 2.56 -6.93
N TYR A 71 -3.80 2.37 -7.89
CA TYR A 71 -4.13 3.43 -8.86
C TYR A 71 -4.78 4.64 -8.17
N PHE A 72 -5.72 4.40 -7.25
CA PHE A 72 -6.32 5.47 -6.45
C PHE A 72 -5.28 6.19 -5.56
N ALA A 73 -4.42 5.43 -4.89
CA ALA A 73 -3.36 5.98 -4.05
C ALA A 73 -2.36 6.81 -4.87
N MET A 74 -1.99 6.39 -6.08
CA MET A 74 -1.14 7.19 -6.98
C MET A 74 -1.79 8.51 -7.35
N GLY A 75 -3.08 8.54 -7.68
CA GLY A 75 -3.80 9.78 -7.96
C GLY A 75 -3.84 10.73 -6.77
N ALA A 76 -4.17 10.21 -5.59
CA ALA A 76 -4.19 11.00 -4.35
C ALA A 76 -2.79 11.52 -3.97
N ALA A 77 -1.76 10.68 -4.09
CA ALA A 77 -0.38 11.05 -3.80
C ALA A 77 0.15 12.08 -4.82
N LEU A 78 -0.26 12.02 -6.08
CA LEU A 78 0.12 13.03 -7.08
C LEU A 78 -0.44 14.40 -6.71
N ILE A 79 -1.70 14.47 -6.32
CA ILE A 79 -2.33 15.72 -5.88
C ILE A 79 -1.64 16.23 -4.60
N ALA A 80 -1.39 15.35 -3.62
CA ALA A 80 -0.65 15.70 -2.41
C ALA A 80 0.76 16.25 -2.72
N GLY A 81 1.47 15.65 -3.68
CA GLY A 81 2.80 16.08 -4.11
C GLY A 81 2.79 17.46 -4.78
N ILE A 82 1.80 17.74 -5.62
CA ILE A 82 1.62 19.06 -6.26
C ILE A 82 1.32 20.13 -5.19
N LEU A 83 0.37 19.87 -4.29
CA LEU A 83 0.00 20.80 -3.22
C LEU A 83 1.16 21.05 -2.23
N SER A 84 2.03 20.06 -2.02
CA SER A 84 3.17 20.18 -1.09
C SER A 84 4.29 21.11 -1.61
N ARG A 85 4.28 21.50 -2.89
CA ARG A 85 5.29 22.41 -3.48
C ARG A 85 5.10 23.86 -3.06
N GLU A 86 3.90 24.25 -2.63
CA GLU A 86 3.51 25.63 -2.28
C GLU A 86 3.97 26.08 -0.87
N ALA A 87 5.04 25.49 -0.33
CA ALA A 87 5.68 25.80 0.97
C ALA A 87 4.81 25.62 2.25
N ASN A 88 3.51 25.37 2.12
CA ASN A 88 2.62 25.08 3.25
C ASN A 88 2.11 23.63 3.17
N ILE A 89 2.40 22.84 4.20
CA ILE A 89 1.67 21.58 4.45
C ILE A 89 0.28 21.96 4.99
N GLY A 90 -0.58 22.43 4.09
CA GLY A 90 -1.96 22.76 4.41
C GLY A 90 -2.77 21.49 4.71
N ILE A 91 -3.93 21.68 5.33
CA ILE A 91 -4.91 20.61 5.62
C ILE A 91 -5.22 19.75 4.37
N GLY A 92 -5.18 20.35 3.18
CA GLY A 92 -5.35 19.63 1.91
C GLY A 92 -4.36 18.48 1.71
N VAL A 93 -3.06 18.68 1.98
CA VAL A 93 -2.05 17.62 1.84
C VAL A 93 -2.33 16.45 2.79
N LEU A 94 -2.74 16.76 4.03
CA LEU A 94 -3.07 15.74 5.03
C LEU A 94 -4.30 14.93 4.63
N ILE A 95 -5.32 15.55 4.03
CA ILE A 95 -6.51 14.86 3.53
C ILE A 95 -6.12 13.85 2.44
N PHE A 96 -5.34 14.27 1.44
CA PHE A 96 -4.92 13.36 0.37
C PHE A 96 -3.99 12.25 0.87
N LEU A 97 -3.13 12.54 1.85
CA LEU A 97 -2.30 11.52 2.48
C LEU A 97 -3.15 10.51 3.28
N ALA A 98 -4.18 10.98 3.99
CA ALA A 98 -5.14 10.11 4.68
C ALA A 98 -5.92 9.23 3.69
N LEU A 99 -6.29 9.75 2.51
CA LEU A 99 -6.88 8.95 1.43
C LEU A 99 -5.91 7.88 0.92
N CYS A 100 -4.61 8.18 0.81
CA CYS A 100 -3.61 7.17 0.47
C CYS A 100 -3.56 6.07 1.53
N VAL A 101 -3.57 6.42 2.82
CA VAL A 101 -3.60 5.44 3.92
C VAL A 101 -4.85 4.56 3.83
N ALA A 102 -6.03 5.17 3.63
CA ALA A 102 -7.27 4.43 3.48
C ALA A 102 -7.22 3.47 2.27
N ALA A 103 -6.70 3.92 1.13
CA ALA A 103 -6.52 3.06 -0.03
C ALA A 103 -5.58 1.88 0.27
N TYR A 104 -4.43 2.12 0.90
CA TYR A 104 -3.50 1.05 1.25
C TYR A 104 -4.06 0.07 2.28
N LEU A 105 -4.85 0.55 3.26
CA LEU A 105 -5.54 -0.33 4.20
C LEU A 105 -6.56 -1.23 3.49
N THR A 106 -7.33 -0.67 2.55
CA THR A 106 -8.23 -1.47 1.71
C THR A 106 -7.46 -2.49 0.88
N GLY A 107 -6.34 -2.09 0.26
CA GLY A 107 -5.48 -3.01 -0.49
C GLY A 107 -4.88 -4.11 0.38
N ALA A 108 -4.46 -3.79 1.61
CA ALA A 108 -3.98 -4.77 2.57
C ALA A 108 -5.08 -5.74 3.00
N GLY A 109 -6.31 -5.25 3.19
CA GLY A 109 -7.48 -6.09 3.47
C GLY A 109 -7.78 -7.06 2.33
N ILE A 110 -7.79 -6.58 1.08
CA ILE A 110 -7.98 -7.45 -0.11
C ILE A 110 -6.85 -8.47 -0.22
N SER A 111 -5.60 -8.07 0.03
CA SER A 111 -4.44 -8.98 -0.04
C SER A 111 -4.49 -10.05 1.05
N ALA A 112 -4.91 -9.67 2.28
CA ALA A 112 -5.14 -10.61 3.35
C ALA A 112 -6.27 -11.59 2.98
N TYR A 113 -7.39 -11.07 2.44
CA TYR A 113 -8.50 -11.88 1.91
C TYR A 113 -8.03 -12.90 0.88
N HIS A 114 -7.21 -12.48 -0.08
CA HIS A 114 -6.64 -13.34 -1.11
C HIS A 114 -5.78 -14.47 -0.51
N ALA A 115 -4.87 -14.13 0.40
CA ALA A 115 -4.05 -15.13 1.07
C ALA A 115 -4.90 -16.12 1.89
N GLY A 116 -5.97 -15.65 2.55
CA GLY A 116 -6.88 -16.51 3.28
C GLY A 116 -7.71 -17.43 2.37
N VAL A 117 -8.07 -16.98 1.16
CA VAL A 117 -8.71 -17.83 0.14
C VAL A 117 -7.74 -18.94 -0.31
N GLU A 118 -6.48 -18.60 -0.57
CA GLU A 118 -5.44 -19.57 -0.95
C GLU A 118 -5.14 -20.58 0.16
N TYR A 119 -5.17 -20.14 1.43
CA TYR A 119 -5.05 -21.03 2.58
C TYR A 119 -6.36 -21.73 2.96
N HIS A 120 -7.42 -21.57 2.16
CA HIS A 120 -8.74 -22.15 2.39
C HIS A 120 -9.35 -21.79 3.75
N TRP A 121 -9.00 -20.64 4.32
CA TRP A 121 -9.64 -20.09 5.51
C TRP A 121 -11.03 -19.54 5.20
N TRP A 122 -11.22 -19.06 3.96
CA TRP A 122 -12.45 -18.45 3.47
C TRP A 122 -12.78 -18.91 2.05
N GLU A 123 -14.06 -19.02 1.70
CA GLU A 123 -14.49 -19.20 0.31
C GLU A 123 -14.10 -17.97 -0.52
N GLY A 124 -13.40 -18.22 -1.63
CA GLY A 124 -13.09 -17.22 -2.65
C GLY A 124 -14.11 -17.23 -3.79
N PRO A 125 -14.16 -16.17 -4.61
CA PRO A 125 -14.94 -16.20 -5.85
C PRO A 125 -14.40 -17.28 -6.79
N GLU A 126 -15.26 -17.81 -7.65
CA GLU A 126 -14.95 -18.97 -8.50
C GLU A 126 -13.76 -18.76 -9.45
N THR A 127 -13.42 -17.52 -9.75
CA THR A 127 -12.26 -17.14 -10.56
C THR A 127 -10.93 -17.22 -9.80
N CYS A 128 -10.97 -17.36 -8.48
CA CYS A 128 -9.79 -17.35 -7.59
C CYS A 128 -9.67 -18.64 -6.77
N ALA A 129 -10.80 -19.28 -6.44
CA ALA A 129 -10.82 -20.59 -5.81
C ALA A 129 -10.55 -21.66 -6.86
N GLY A 130 -9.27 -21.94 -7.12
CA GLY A 130 -8.81 -23.08 -7.90
C GLY A 130 -9.61 -23.28 -9.19
N GLY A 131 -9.32 -22.45 -10.20
CA GLY A 131 -9.93 -22.59 -11.52
C GLY A 131 -10.03 -24.07 -11.87
N SER A 132 -11.27 -24.51 -12.11
CA SER A 132 -11.70 -25.82 -12.56
C SER A 132 -11.07 -26.18 -13.92
N LEU A 133 -9.74 -26.24 -13.96
CA LEU A 133 -8.91 -26.56 -15.13
C LEU A 133 -8.07 -27.82 -14.88
N VAL A 134 -8.07 -28.34 -13.65
CA VAL A 134 -7.67 -29.71 -13.37
C VAL A 134 -8.80 -30.31 -12.53
N SER A 135 -9.69 -31.01 -13.23
CA SER A 135 -10.35 -32.22 -12.74
C SER A 135 -9.84 -32.66 -11.37
N ASN A 136 -10.62 -32.42 -10.32
CA ASN A 136 -10.27 -32.81 -8.95
C ASN A 136 -10.29 -34.34 -8.74
N SER A 137 -10.57 -35.08 -9.81
CA SER A 137 -10.74 -36.51 -9.86
C SER A 137 -9.93 -37.09 -11.01
N LEU A 138 -9.28 -38.23 -10.76
CA LEU A 138 -8.55 -38.99 -11.77
C LEU A 138 -9.46 -39.35 -12.96
N GLU A 139 -10.76 -39.55 -12.69
CA GLU A 139 -11.79 -39.83 -13.68
C GLU A 139 -11.91 -38.76 -14.78
N ASP A 140 -11.69 -37.49 -14.43
CA ASP A 140 -11.96 -36.35 -15.32
C ASP A 140 -10.69 -35.96 -16.13
N LEU A 141 -9.51 -36.43 -15.72
CA LEU A 141 -8.32 -36.52 -16.58
C LEU A 141 -8.37 -37.73 -17.53
N GLN A 142 -9.05 -38.81 -17.14
CA GLN A 142 -9.17 -40.04 -17.94
C GLN A 142 -10.16 -39.93 -19.10
N SER A 143 -11.14 -39.02 -18.99
CA SER A 143 -12.15 -38.77 -20.04
C SER A 143 -11.68 -37.82 -21.14
N ALA A 144 -10.57 -37.11 -20.92
CA ALA A 144 -10.03 -36.10 -21.83
C ALA A 144 -8.87 -36.57 -22.72
N LEU A 145 -8.41 -37.83 -22.54
CA LEU A 145 -7.40 -38.53 -23.35
C LEU A 145 -8.07 -39.59 -24.25
#